data_AF-A0A1F4F7W6-F1
#
_entry.id   AF-A0A1F4F7W6-F1
#
_cell.length_a   1.000
_cell.length_b   1.000
_cell.length_c   1.000
_cell.angle_alpha   90.00
_cell.angle_beta   90.00
_cell.angle_gamma   90.00
#
_symmetry.space_group_name_H-M   'P 1'
#
loop_
_entity.id
_entity.type
_entity.pdbx_description
1 polymer ?
#
loop_
_entity_poly.entity_id
_entity_poly.type
_entity_poly.pdbx_seq_one_letter_code
_entity_poly.pdbx_strand_id
1 'polypeptide(L)'
;MRVVLATLLVSFAGWVNAQPLPIFDAHIHYSHDAWDAVPVKEAIAILRKAGLKRALVSSSGDDGQQRLYAAAPDLVIPELRPYRTRGEVGSWFRDESVIPYLEERLKKYRYASIGEFHLYGADADLPVPRRMVQLARQHNLFLHAHSDADAVERLFKQWPEARILWAHAGFAPPERVAEMLRKHGNLWCDLAFRTDHASGGKPTPAWRAVFLEFPDRFMVGTDSYTPERWRFVAEHAEWSRRWLADLPREVAERIAWKNGETLFGQMLRKR
;
A
#
# COMPACT_ATOMS: atom_id res chain seq x y z
N MET A 1 -44.73 20.17 -57.33
CA MET A 1 -44.43 19.80 -55.93
C MET A 1 -42.99 19.30 -55.86
N ARG A 2 -42.07 20.08 -55.28
CA ARG A 2 -40.67 19.65 -55.04
C ARG A 2 -40.60 19.09 -53.62
N VAL A 3 -40.36 17.78 -53.51
CA VAL A 3 -40.14 17.12 -52.22
C VAL A 3 -38.67 17.35 -51.84
N VAL A 4 -38.45 18.09 -50.76
CA VAL A 4 -37.12 18.27 -50.15
C VAL A 4 -36.91 17.11 -49.18
N LEU A 5 -35.96 16.23 -49.48
CA LEU A 5 -35.57 15.13 -48.62
C LEU A 5 -34.59 15.66 -47.57
N ALA A 6 -35.02 15.73 -46.31
CA ALA A 6 -34.17 16.09 -45.18
C ALA A 6 -33.39 14.86 -44.71
N THR A 7 -32.07 14.87 -44.93
CA THR A 7 -31.17 13.82 -44.45
C THR A 7 -30.87 14.07 -42.96
N LEU A 8 -31.43 13.24 -42.08
CA LEU A 8 -31.06 13.21 -40.66
C LEU A 8 -29.67 12.60 -40.49
N LEU A 9 -28.69 13.43 -40.15
CA LEU A 9 -27.40 12.98 -39.63
C LEU A 9 -27.60 12.48 -38.20
N VAL A 10 -27.65 11.16 -38.04
CA VAL A 10 -27.58 10.50 -36.72
C VAL A 10 -26.11 10.43 -36.32
N SER A 11 -25.69 11.35 -35.45
CA SER A 11 -24.37 11.30 -34.81
C SER A 11 -24.32 10.13 -33.82
N PHE A 12 -23.67 9.03 -34.19
CA PHE A 12 -23.28 7.99 -33.25
C PHE A 12 -22.19 8.54 -32.32
N ALA A 13 -22.60 9.07 -31.16
CA ALA A 13 -21.69 9.27 -30.05
C ALA A 13 -21.25 7.89 -29.56
N GLY A 14 -20.07 7.43 -30.00
CA GLY A 14 -19.43 6.24 -29.45
C GLY A 14 -19.22 6.43 -27.95
N TRP A 15 -19.84 5.57 -27.15
CA TRP A 15 -19.54 5.48 -25.73
C TRP A 15 -18.10 4.98 -25.61
N VAL A 16 -17.16 5.91 -25.49
CA VAL A 16 -15.81 5.58 -25.04
C VAL A 16 -15.97 5.12 -23.61
N ASN A 17 -16.03 3.80 -23.39
CA ASN A 17 -15.91 3.21 -22.08
C ASN A 17 -14.52 3.61 -21.56
N ALA A 18 -14.46 4.70 -20.79
CA ALA A 18 -13.25 5.11 -20.12
C ALA A 18 -12.81 3.93 -19.24
N GLN A 19 -11.60 3.41 -19.48
CA GLN A 19 -11.08 2.36 -18.62
C GLN A 19 -11.10 2.85 -17.16
N PRO A 20 -11.51 2.00 -16.21
CA PRO A 20 -11.58 2.39 -14.82
C PRO A 20 -10.20 2.86 -14.34
N LEU A 21 -10.19 3.86 -13.46
CA LEU A 21 -8.94 4.42 -12.90
C LEU A 21 -8.08 3.27 -12.32
N PRO A 22 -6.85 3.06 -12.82
CA PRO A 22 -5.98 2.00 -12.30
C PRO A 22 -5.68 2.20 -10.81
N ILE A 23 -5.49 1.10 -10.07
CA ILE A 23 -5.16 1.14 -8.64
C ILE A 23 -3.81 0.47 -8.40
N PHE A 24 -2.96 1.08 -7.58
CA PHE A 24 -1.85 0.41 -6.92
C PHE A 24 -2.30 0.13 -5.48
N ASP A 25 -2.36 -1.13 -5.08
CA ASP A 25 -2.69 -1.48 -3.70
C ASP A 25 -1.41 -1.53 -2.86
N ALA A 26 -1.24 -0.56 -1.96
CA ALA A 26 -0.02 -0.45 -1.16
C ALA A 26 0.01 -1.40 0.06
N HIS A 27 -1.01 -2.24 0.28
CA HIS A 27 -1.10 -3.02 1.52
C HIS A 27 -1.93 -4.29 1.35
N ILE A 28 -1.27 -5.42 1.06
CA ILE A 28 -1.89 -6.76 1.00
C ILE A 28 -1.10 -7.74 1.86
N HIS A 29 -1.83 -8.58 2.60
CA HIS A 29 -1.27 -9.71 3.34
C HIS A 29 -1.70 -11.04 2.72
N TYR A 30 -0.75 -11.94 2.53
CA TYR A 30 -0.98 -13.27 1.98
C TYR A 30 -0.24 -14.34 2.80
N SER A 31 -0.58 -14.47 4.08
CA SER A 31 -0.03 -15.50 4.99
C SER A 31 -0.59 -16.89 4.72
N HIS A 32 -0.11 -17.91 5.46
CA HIS A 32 -0.41 -19.31 5.19
C HIS A 32 -1.90 -19.65 5.11
N ASP A 33 -2.66 -19.14 6.07
CA ASP A 33 -4.12 -19.23 6.10
C ASP A 33 -4.79 -18.62 4.87
N ALA A 34 -4.22 -17.53 4.33
CA ALA A 34 -4.77 -16.88 3.14
C ALA A 34 -4.52 -17.70 1.87
N TRP A 35 -3.34 -18.31 1.69
CA TRP A 35 -3.09 -19.13 0.49
C TRP A 35 -3.72 -20.53 0.56
N ASP A 36 -4.03 -21.03 1.75
CA ASP A 36 -4.80 -22.25 1.92
C ASP A 36 -6.27 -22.03 1.50
N ALA A 37 -6.84 -20.87 1.84
CA ALA A 37 -8.21 -20.50 1.48
C ALA A 37 -8.35 -19.94 0.06
N VAL A 38 -7.35 -19.18 -0.41
CA VAL A 38 -7.34 -18.49 -1.71
C VAL A 38 -6.03 -18.83 -2.42
N PRO A 39 -5.96 -19.94 -3.18
CA PRO A 39 -4.73 -20.39 -3.83
C PRO A 39 -4.12 -19.34 -4.78
N VAL A 40 -2.81 -19.43 -5.04
CA VAL A 40 -2.02 -18.42 -5.79
C VAL A 40 -2.69 -17.97 -7.10
N LYS A 41 -3.21 -18.92 -7.90
CA LYS A 41 -3.87 -18.61 -9.17
C LYS A 41 -5.15 -17.77 -8.97
N GLU A 42 -5.92 -18.09 -7.93
CA GLU A 42 -7.14 -17.37 -7.58
C GLU A 42 -6.81 -15.98 -7.02
N ALA A 43 -5.83 -15.89 -6.12
CA ALA A 43 -5.34 -14.61 -5.60
C ALA A 43 -4.94 -13.66 -6.74
N ILE A 44 -4.15 -14.12 -7.72
CA ILE A 44 -3.78 -13.33 -8.90
C ILE A 44 -5.02 -12.93 -9.71
N ALA A 45 -5.97 -13.84 -9.90
CA ALA A 45 -7.21 -13.54 -10.62
C ALA A 45 -8.04 -12.46 -9.90
N ILE A 46 -8.11 -12.48 -8.57
CA ILE A 46 -8.76 -11.44 -7.75
C ILE A 46 -8.08 -10.09 -7.96
N LEU A 47 -6.75 -10.03 -7.82
CA LEU A 47 -5.99 -8.79 -8.00
C LEU A 47 -6.16 -8.21 -9.41
N ARG A 48 -6.11 -9.05 -10.45
CA ARG A 48 -6.33 -8.60 -11.84
C ARG A 48 -7.77 -8.17 -12.10
N LYS A 49 -8.76 -8.89 -11.57
CA LYS A 49 -10.19 -8.53 -11.68
C LYS A 49 -10.49 -7.20 -11.00
N ALA A 50 -9.80 -6.89 -9.89
CA ALA A 50 -9.88 -5.60 -9.22
C ALA A 50 -9.28 -4.44 -10.04
N GLY A 51 -8.62 -4.72 -11.17
CA GLY A 51 -7.95 -3.72 -12.00
C GLY A 51 -6.70 -3.16 -11.34
N LEU A 52 -6.02 -3.97 -10.52
CA LEU A 52 -4.77 -3.55 -9.89
C LEU A 52 -3.65 -3.50 -10.92
N LYS A 53 -2.92 -2.40 -10.91
CA LYS A 53 -1.68 -2.21 -11.67
C LYS A 53 -0.55 -2.99 -11.01
N ARG A 54 -0.39 -2.81 -9.69
CA ARG A 54 0.51 -3.57 -8.81
C ARG A 54 -0.03 -3.62 -7.39
N ALA A 55 0.50 -4.55 -6.60
CA ALA A 55 0.25 -4.68 -5.18
C ALA A 55 1.55 -4.84 -4.40
N LEU A 56 1.71 -4.10 -3.30
CA LEU A 56 2.72 -4.37 -2.28
C LEU A 56 2.19 -5.49 -1.38
N VAL A 57 2.89 -6.63 -1.37
CA VAL A 57 2.42 -7.85 -0.72
C VAL A 57 3.43 -8.34 0.29
N SER A 58 2.95 -8.59 1.50
CA SER A 58 3.73 -9.17 2.59
C SER A 58 3.06 -10.43 3.13
N SER A 59 3.78 -11.26 3.87
CA SER A 59 3.19 -12.39 4.59
C SER A 59 4.00 -12.75 5.83
N SER A 60 3.33 -13.31 6.84
CA SER A 60 4.03 -13.96 7.95
C SER A 60 4.71 -15.24 7.45
N GLY A 61 6.01 -15.34 7.68
CA GLY A 61 6.84 -16.47 7.22
C GLY A 61 7.38 -16.34 5.80
N ASP A 62 7.07 -15.24 5.11
CA ASP A 62 7.61 -14.84 3.80
C ASP A 62 7.23 -15.70 2.58
N ASP A 63 6.71 -16.92 2.77
CA ASP A 63 6.40 -17.80 1.64
C ASP A 63 5.32 -17.28 0.70
N GLY A 64 4.32 -16.55 1.21
CA GLY A 64 3.14 -16.18 0.43
C GLY A 64 3.42 -15.14 -0.64
N GLN A 65 4.03 -14.02 -0.26
CA GLN A 65 4.42 -13.00 -1.21
C GLN A 65 5.47 -13.52 -2.19
N GLN A 66 6.37 -14.44 -1.78
CA GLN A 66 7.32 -15.06 -2.71
C GLN A 66 6.61 -15.94 -3.75
N ARG A 67 5.62 -16.74 -3.34
CA ARG A 67 4.79 -17.52 -4.27
C ARG A 67 4.03 -16.64 -5.26
N LEU A 68 3.40 -15.57 -4.77
CA LEU A 68 2.71 -14.61 -5.63
C LEU A 68 3.66 -13.89 -6.58
N TYR A 69 4.83 -13.46 -6.08
CA TYR A 69 5.84 -12.78 -6.89
C TYR A 69 6.40 -13.69 -8.00
N ALA A 70 6.70 -14.95 -7.68
CA ALA A 70 7.16 -15.92 -8.66
C ALA A 70 6.14 -16.17 -9.78
N ALA A 71 4.84 -16.15 -9.44
CA ALA A 71 3.77 -16.41 -10.40
C ALA A 71 3.31 -15.16 -11.19
N ALA A 72 3.45 -13.95 -10.62
CA ALA A 72 3.02 -12.70 -11.25
C ALA A 72 3.96 -11.51 -10.90
N PRO A 73 5.22 -11.52 -11.35
CA PRO A 73 6.20 -10.47 -11.02
C PRO A 73 5.90 -9.11 -11.67
N ASP A 74 4.99 -9.06 -12.65
CA ASP A 74 4.44 -7.83 -13.23
C ASP A 74 3.47 -7.10 -12.28
N LEU A 75 2.82 -7.86 -11.39
CA LEU A 75 1.73 -7.42 -10.53
C LEU A 75 2.15 -7.30 -9.07
N VAL A 76 3.03 -8.17 -8.59
CA VAL A 76 3.35 -8.30 -7.17
C VAL A 76 4.69 -7.62 -6.87
N ILE A 77 4.75 -6.88 -5.77
CA ILE A 77 5.97 -6.32 -5.21
C ILE A 77 6.13 -6.92 -3.80
N PRO A 78 7.15 -7.76 -3.55
CA PRO A 78 7.31 -8.41 -2.28
C PRO A 78 7.88 -7.44 -1.23
N GLU A 79 7.32 -7.57 -0.04
CA GLU A 79 7.69 -6.87 1.17
C GLU A 79 8.03 -7.91 2.26
N LEU A 80 9.09 -7.67 3.04
CA LEU A 80 9.56 -8.58 4.08
C LEU A 80 8.99 -8.21 5.45
N ARG A 81 8.09 -9.02 6.01
CA ARG A 81 7.68 -8.85 7.41
C ARG A 81 8.77 -9.36 8.35
N PRO A 82 8.93 -8.75 9.55
CA PRO A 82 9.73 -9.35 10.62
C PRO A 82 9.04 -10.55 11.29
N TYR A 83 7.82 -10.89 10.88
CA TYR A 83 7.02 -11.99 11.45
C TYR A 83 7.27 -13.29 10.71
N ARG A 84 7.67 -14.33 11.43
CA ARG A 84 7.65 -15.72 10.94
C ARG A 84 6.26 -16.31 11.08
N THR A 85 5.51 -15.89 12.10
CA THR A 85 4.11 -16.31 12.30
C THR A 85 3.25 -15.12 12.74
N ARG A 86 1.92 -15.23 12.59
CA ARG A 86 0.97 -14.18 13.00
C ARG A 86 1.04 -13.87 14.50
N GLY A 87 1.37 -14.86 15.33
CA GLY A 87 1.44 -14.68 16.79
C GLY A 87 2.56 -13.75 17.27
N GLU A 88 3.51 -13.41 16.41
CA GLU A 88 4.67 -12.58 16.77
C GLU A 88 4.42 -11.08 16.64
N VAL A 89 3.25 -10.66 16.14
CA VAL A 89 2.92 -9.24 15.87
C VAL A 89 3.20 -8.34 17.08
N GLY A 90 2.85 -8.80 18.28
CA GLY A 90 3.00 -8.05 19.53
C GLY A 90 4.30 -8.29 20.30
N SER A 91 5.23 -9.10 19.80
CA SER A 91 6.43 -9.52 20.56
C SER A 91 7.75 -9.49 19.78
N TRP A 92 7.70 -9.44 18.44
CA TRP A 92 8.89 -9.50 17.57
C TRP A 92 10.01 -8.53 17.96
N PHE A 93 9.66 -7.32 18.43
CA PHE A 93 10.60 -6.24 18.75
C PHE A 93 11.46 -6.51 19.99
N ARG A 94 11.22 -7.62 20.68
CA ARG A 94 12.04 -8.11 21.81
C ARG A 94 12.68 -9.47 21.54
N ASP A 95 12.47 -10.03 20.36
CA ASP A 95 12.98 -11.35 20.00
C ASP A 95 14.22 -11.21 19.11
N GLU A 96 15.39 -11.49 19.67
CA GLU A 96 16.67 -11.38 18.97
C GLU A 96 16.79 -12.33 17.78
N SER A 97 16.01 -13.43 17.75
CA SER A 97 16.00 -14.36 16.61
C SER A 97 15.39 -13.77 15.34
N VAL A 98 14.69 -12.62 15.43
CA VAL A 98 14.16 -11.90 14.26
C VAL A 98 15.30 -11.41 13.35
N ILE A 99 16.43 -11.00 13.92
CA ILE A 99 17.55 -10.46 13.14
C ILE A 99 18.17 -11.51 12.20
N PRO A 100 18.61 -12.70 12.66
CA PRO A 100 19.14 -13.70 11.76
C PRO A 100 18.10 -14.15 10.70
N TYR A 101 16.81 -14.19 11.06
CA TYR A 101 15.73 -14.44 10.10
C TYR A 101 15.68 -13.37 8.99
N LEU A 102 15.66 -12.08 9.35
CA LEU A 102 15.67 -10.99 8.37
C LEU A 102 16.91 -11.06 7.47
N GLU A 103 18.09 -11.28 8.05
CA GLU A 103 19.35 -11.38 7.30
C GLU A 103 19.36 -12.57 6.34
N GLU A 104 18.82 -13.73 6.75
CA GLU A 104 18.68 -14.90 5.88
C GLU A 104 17.78 -14.58 4.67
N ARG A 105 16.62 -13.97 4.92
CA ARG A 105 15.66 -13.64 3.87
C ARG A 105 16.19 -12.59 2.91
N LEU A 106 16.85 -11.54 3.42
CA LEU A 106 17.49 -10.50 2.61
C LEU A 106 18.65 -11.02 1.74
N LYS A 107 19.31 -12.12 2.13
CA LYS A 107 20.31 -12.80 1.29
C LYS A 107 19.68 -13.61 0.16
N LYS A 108 18.49 -14.16 0.40
CA LYS A 108 17.83 -15.13 -0.49
C LYS A 108 16.93 -14.47 -1.53
N TYR A 109 16.21 -13.41 -1.16
CA TYR A 109 15.16 -12.80 -1.97
C TYR A 109 15.37 -11.29 -2.16
N ARG A 110 14.56 -10.70 -3.04
CA ARG A 110 14.50 -9.25 -3.26
C ARG A 110 13.23 -8.71 -2.64
N TYR A 111 13.30 -7.49 -2.10
CA TYR A 111 12.20 -6.81 -1.46
C TYR A 111 12.18 -5.34 -1.82
N ALA A 112 11.02 -4.70 -1.73
CA ALA A 112 10.89 -3.25 -1.81
C ALA A 112 10.89 -2.59 -0.42
N SER A 113 10.44 -3.30 0.61
CA SER A 113 10.30 -2.79 1.96
C SER A 113 10.51 -3.88 3.02
N ILE A 114 10.76 -3.44 4.26
CA ILE A 114 10.58 -4.25 5.47
C ILE A 114 9.34 -3.74 6.19
N GLY A 115 8.40 -4.64 6.46
CA GLY A 115 7.10 -4.40 7.07
C GLY A 115 6.03 -5.26 6.40
N GLU A 116 4.75 -5.00 6.57
CA GLU A 116 4.20 -4.16 7.63
C GLU A 116 4.63 -4.72 9.01
N PHE A 117 5.25 -3.88 9.84
CA PHE A 117 5.59 -4.18 11.22
C PHE A 117 4.80 -3.29 12.19
N HIS A 118 4.46 -3.83 13.35
CA HIS A 118 3.74 -3.15 14.44
C HIS A 118 4.73 -2.69 15.49
N LEU A 119 4.79 -1.39 15.75
CA LEU A 119 5.79 -0.79 16.61
C LEU A 119 5.29 0.57 17.13
N TYR A 120 5.31 0.79 18.44
CA TYR A 120 4.70 1.98 19.05
C TYR A 120 5.64 2.67 20.02
N GLY A 121 5.59 4.00 20.04
CA GLY A 121 6.38 4.87 20.90
C GLY A 121 7.83 4.42 21.09
N ALA A 122 8.25 4.32 22.35
CA ALA A 122 9.62 4.02 22.74
C ALA A 122 10.10 2.60 22.37
N ASP A 123 9.21 1.66 22.04
CA ASP A 123 9.64 0.34 21.58
C ASP A 123 10.44 0.44 20.27
N ALA A 124 10.26 1.50 19.48
CA ALA A 124 11.08 1.77 18.30
C ALA A 124 12.58 1.88 18.60
N ASP A 125 12.94 2.25 19.84
CA ASP A 125 14.33 2.39 20.26
C ASP A 125 14.96 1.11 20.81
N LEU A 126 14.24 -0.01 20.82
CA LEU A 126 14.77 -1.31 21.27
C LEU A 126 15.84 -1.86 20.30
N PRO A 127 16.72 -2.77 20.78
CA PRO A 127 17.82 -3.30 19.96
C PRO A 127 17.37 -3.96 18.65
N VAL A 128 16.29 -4.74 18.67
CA VAL A 128 15.80 -5.47 17.49
C VAL A 128 15.24 -4.51 16.41
N PRO A 129 14.31 -3.59 16.71
CA PRO A 129 13.90 -2.56 15.75
C PRO A 129 15.05 -1.71 15.23
N ARG A 130 15.99 -1.28 16.08
CA ARG A 130 17.18 -0.52 15.64
C ARG A 130 18.00 -1.31 14.62
N ARG A 131 18.21 -2.60 14.85
CA ARG A 131 18.94 -3.47 13.91
C ARG A 131 18.15 -3.68 12.62
N MET A 132 16.83 -3.82 12.68
CA MET A 132 15.96 -3.86 11.49
C MET A 132 16.09 -2.57 10.65
N VAL A 133 16.07 -1.39 11.28
CA VAL A 133 16.25 -0.10 10.58
C VAL A 133 17.62 -0.03 9.88
N GLN A 134 18.68 -0.52 10.54
CA GLN A 134 20.01 -0.60 9.93
C GLN A 134 20.02 -1.53 8.70
N LEU A 135 19.35 -2.69 8.77
CA LEU A 135 19.22 -3.60 7.63
C LEU A 135 18.45 -2.94 6.47
N ALA A 136 17.33 -2.26 6.77
CA ALA A 136 16.57 -1.51 5.75
C ALA A 136 17.46 -0.46 5.06
N ARG A 137 18.26 0.29 5.81
CA ARG A 137 19.22 1.26 5.28
C ARG A 137 20.28 0.60 4.39
N GLN A 138 20.89 -0.49 4.87
CA GLN A 138 21.93 -1.23 4.12
C GLN A 138 21.41 -1.76 2.78
N HIS A 139 20.16 -2.22 2.76
CA HIS A 139 19.53 -2.79 1.56
C HIS A 139 18.72 -1.76 0.74
N ASN A 140 18.73 -0.48 1.13
CA ASN A 140 17.96 0.59 0.50
C ASN A 140 16.46 0.25 0.36
N LEU A 141 15.86 -0.21 1.46
CA LEU A 141 14.45 -0.60 1.55
C LEU A 141 13.61 0.51 2.21
N PHE A 142 12.31 0.52 1.90
CA PHE A 142 11.35 1.30 2.69
C PHE A 142 11.07 0.62 4.03
N LEU A 143 10.61 1.40 5.01
CA LEU A 143 9.98 0.90 6.22
C LEU A 143 8.46 1.03 6.06
N HIS A 144 7.71 -0.06 6.21
CA HIS A 144 6.25 -0.01 6.24
C HIS A 144 5.79 -0.20 7.70
N ALA A 145 5.41 0.91 8.32
CA ALA A 145 5.28 1.02 9.77
C ALA A 145 3.81 1.13 10.17
N HIS A 146 3.27 0.08 10.78
CA HIS A 146 2.05 0.16 11.59
C HIS A 146 2.41 0.69 12.96
N SER A 147 2.27 2.01 13.11
CA SER A 147 2.87 2.73 14.21
C SER A 147 2.06 3.96 14.60
N ASP A 148 2.26 4.43 15.82
CA ASP A 148 1.88 5.78 16.21
C ASP A 148 2.87 6.82 15.67
N ALA A 149 2.53 8.10 15.81
CA ALA A 149 3.38 9.19 15.35
C ALA A 149 4.73 9.24 16.11
N ASP A 150 4.75 8.91 17.41
CA ASP A 150 5.98 8.89 18.21
C ASP A 150 6.98 7.86 17.67
N ALA A 151 6.54 6.63 17.36
CA ALA A 151 7.41 5.64 16.73
C ALA A 151 7.94 6.11 15.37
N VAL A 152 7.11 6.74 14.53
CA VAL A 152 7.56 7.31 13.25
C VAL A 152 8.64 8.38 13.46
N GLU A 153 8.45 9.29 14.41
CA GLU A 153 9.46 10.32 14.75
C GLU A 153 10.78 9.68 15.22
N ARG A 154 10.70 8.62 16.03
CA ARG A 154 11.89 7.87 16.48
C ARG A 154 12.58 7.14 15.35
N LEU A 155 11.85 6.54 14.41
CA LEU A 155 12.43 5.93 13.22
C LEU A 155 13.21 6.96 12.39
N PHE A 156 12.64 8.15 12.16
CA PHE A 156 13.37 9.24 11.50
C PHE A 156 14.55 9.76 12.32
N LYS A 157 14.47 9.77 13.65
CA LYS A 157 15.61 10.12 14.51
C LYS A 157 16.76 9.13 14.36
N GLN A 158 16.46 7.84 14.16
CA GLN A 158 17.47 6.80 13.94
C GLN A 158 18.06 6.85 12.53
N TRP A 159 17.23 7.12 11.52
CA TRP A 159 17.63 7.24 10.13
C TRP A 159 16.88 8.42 9.47
N PRO A 160 17.47 9.64 9.45
CA PRO A 160 16.81 10.83 8.93
C PRO A 160 16.41 10.74 7.45
N GLU A 161 17.15 9.96 6.66
CA GLU A 161 16.87 9.72 5.25
C GLU A 161 15.98 8.49 5.01
N ALA A 162 15.40 7.90 6.06
CA ALA A 162 14.47 6.79 5.93
C ALA A 162 13.33 7.16 4.98
N ARG A 163 12.86 6.17 4.22
CA ARG A 163 11.63 6.27 3.44
C ARG A 163 10.58 5.42 4.14
N ILE A 164 9.54 6.05 4.65
CA ILE A 164 8.55 5.39 5.50
C ILE A 164 7.18 5.42 4.82
N LEU A 165 6.57 4.27 4.67
CA LEU A 165 5.14 4.12 4.41
C LEU A 165 4.45 3.90 5.76
N TRP A 166 3.66 4.88 6.20
CA TRP A 166 2.96 4.86 7.47
C TRP A 166 1.60 4.18 7.29
N ALA A 167 1.50 2.96 7.82
CA ALA A 167 0.32 2.11 7.65
C ALA A 167 -0.92 2.80 8.19
N HIS A 168 -1.97 2.84 7.38
CA HIS A 168 -3.26 3.44 7.74
C HIS A 168 -3.14 4.90 8.23
N ALA A 169 -2.08 5.62 7.85
CA ALA A 169 -1.70 6.92 8.42
C ALA A 169 -1.74 6.94 9.97
N GLY A 170 -1.32 5.83 10.59
CA GLY A 170 -1.31 5.60 12.04
C GLY A 170 -2.66 5.70 12.73
N PHE A 171 -3.77 5.55 11.99
CA PHE A 171 -5.14 5.86 12.47
C PHE A 171 -5.29 7.28 13.04
N ALA A 172 -4.36 8.18 12.74
CA ALA A 172 -4.39 9.55 13.21
C ALA A 172 -5.50 10.35 12.49
N PRO A 173 -6.03 11.41 13.12
CA PRO A 173 -6.95 12.32 12.45
C PRO A 173 -6.20 13.17 11.40
N PRO A 174 -6.89 13.68 10.36
CA PRO A 174 -6.25 14.32 9.20
C PRO A 174 -5.32 15.48 9.55
N GLU A 175 -5.63 16.26 10.57
CA GLU A 175 -4.79 17.36 11.06
C GLU A 175 -3.43 16.88 11.59
N ARG A 176 -3.40 15.75 12.31
CA ARG A 176 -2.16 15.15 12.80
C ARG A 176 -1.38 14.48 11.67
N VAL A 177 -2.09 13.89 10.70
CA VAL A 177 -1.45 13.36 9.48
C VAL A 177 -0.76 14.48 8.71
N ALA A 178 -1.44 15.61 8.51
CA ALA A 178 -0.87 16.79 7.83
C ALA A 178 0.37 17.33 8.58
N GLU A 179 0.31 17.44 9.91
CA GLU A 179 1.47 17.85 10.72
C GLU A 179 2.69 16.95 10.48
N MET A 180 2.50 15.63 10.51
CA MET A 180 3.58 14.66 10.27
C MET A 180 4.15 14.76 8.85
N LEU A 181 3.29 14.92 7.84
CA LEU A 181 3.72 15.05 6.44
C LEU A 181 4.48 16.37 6.17
N ARG A 182 4.11 17.49 6.82
CA ARG A 182 4.89 18.74 6.74
C ARG A 182 6.27 18.59 7.35
N LYS A 183 6.35 17.86 8.47
CA LYS A 183 7.60 17.67 9.21
C LYS A 183 8.57 16.71 8.51
N HIS A 184 8.05 15.68 7.85
CA HIS A 184 8.86 14.59 7.29
C HIS A 184 8.65 14.45 5.78
N GLY A 185 9.58 14.99 4.99
CA GLY A 185 9.49 14.97 3.53
C GLY A 185 9.53 13.57 2.89
N ASN A 186 10.09 12.58 3.60
CA ASN A 186 10.18 11.18 3.19
C ASN A 186 9.18 10.26 3.95
N LEU A 187 8.06 10.83 4.39
CA LEU A 187 6.93 10.09 4.95
C LEU A 187 5.80 10.03 3.93
N TRP A 188 5.28 8.84 3.69
CA TRP A 188 4.07 8.59 2.91
C TRP A 188 3.07 7.83 3.77
N CYS A 189 1.80 7.82 3.37
CA CYS A 189 0.74 7.07 4.04
C CYS A 189 0.03 6.16 3.05
N ASP A 190 -0.28 4.93 3.44
CA ASP A 190 -1.41 4.22 2.82
C ASP A 190 -2.68 4.44 3.65
N LEU A 191 -3.82 4.31 2.97
CA LEU A 191 -5.16 4.44 3.53
C LEU A 191 -5.84 3.09 3.73
N ALA A 192 -5.09 1.98 3.70
CA ALA A 192 -5.68 0.66 3.84
C ALA A 192 -6.42 0.54 5.17
N PHE A 193 -7.46 -0.32 5.24
CA PHE A 193 -8.33 -0.49 6.40
C PHE A 193 -9.11 0.76 6.89
N ARG A 194 -8.74 1.98 6.49
CA ARG A 194 -9.44 3.20 6.87
C ARG A 194 -10.72 3.37 6.08
N THR A 195 -11.76 3.83 6.77
CA THR A 195 -13.06 4.17 6.17
C THR A 195 -13.52 5.60 6.49
N ASP A 196 -12.88 6.26 7.46
CA ASP A 196 -13.25 7.60 7.95
C ASP A 196 -12.91 8.72 6.95
N HIS A 197 -12.02 8.46 5.99
CA HIS A 197 -11.59 9.47 5.05
C HIS A 197 -12.64 9.80 3.98
N ALA A 198 -13.59 8.90 3.73
CA ALA A 198 -14.61 9.10 2.71
C ALA A 198 -15.98 8.54 3.13
N SER A 199 -17.04 9.31 2.86
CA SER A 199 -18.43 8.92 3.05
C SER A 199 -19.29 9.40 1.89
N GLY A 200 -20.34 8.65 1.53
CA GLY A 200 -21.19 8.99 0.39
C GLY A 200 -20.47 9.09 -0.96
N GLY A 201 -19.32 8.40 -1.10
CA GLY A 201 -18.49 8.45 -2.30
C GLY A 201 -17.67 9.73 -2.44
N LYS A 202 -17.38 10.45 -1.36
CA LYS A 202 -16.55 11.66 -1.36
C LYS A 202 -15.65 11.72 -0.13
N PRO A 203 -14.45 12.31 -0.22
CA PRO A 203 -13.65 12.59 0.96
C PRO A 203 -14.38 13.56 1.90
N THR A 204 -14.16 13.44 3.21
CA THR A 204 -14.61 14.48 4.14
C THR A 204 -13.84 15.79 3.86
N PRO A 205 -14.37 16.98 4.23
CA PRO A 205 -13.67 18.24 3.97
C PRO A 205 -12.23 18.28 4.53
N ALA A 206 -12.02 17.72 5.72
CA ALA A 206 -10.70 17.66 6.34
C ALA A 206 -9.74 16.76 5.56
N TRP A 207 -10.16 15.55 5.20
CA TRP A 207 -9.33 14.64 4.39
C TRP A 207 -9.08 15.17 2.98
N ARG A 208 -10.08 15.81 2.37
CA ARG A 208 -9.92 16.50 1.08
C ARG A 208 -8.82 17.54 1.15
N ALA A 209 -8.79 18.38 2.19
CA ALA A 209 -7.76 19.40 2.35
C ALA A 209 -6.35 18.77 2.41
N VAL A 210 -6.19 17.69 3.20
CA VAL A 210 -4.90 16.98 3.31
C VAL A 210 -4.48 16.34 1.98
N PHE A 211 -5.39 15.72 1.25
CA PHE A 211 -5.09 15.15 -0.07
C PHE A 211 -4.67 16.20 -1.10
N LEU A 212 -5.27 17.40 -1.05
CA LEU A 212 -4.91 18.50 -1.94
C LEU A 212 -3.57 19.14 -1.56
N GLU A 213 -3.24 19.18 -0.27
CA GLU A 213 -1.97 19.71 0.22
C GLU A 213 -0.80 18.75 -0.08
N PHE A 214 -1.01 17.43 0.04
CA PHE A 214 0.03 16.40 -0.16
C PHE A 214 -0.37 15.35 -1.21
N PRO A 215 -0.63 15.74 -2.46
CA PRO A 215 -1.18 14.84 -3.47
C PRO A 215 -0.23 13.68 -3.83
N ASP A 216 1.04 13.82 -3.53
CA ASP A 216 2.11 12.86 -3.80
C ASP A 216 2.55 12.05 -2.56
N ARG A 217 1.78 12.11 -1.46
CA ARG A 217 2.09 11.44 -0.19
C ARG A 217 1.13 10.34 0.24
N PHE A 218 0.08 10.06 -0.54
CA PHE A 218 -0.91 9.03 -0.21
C PHE A 218 -0.97 7.90 -1.24
N MET A 219 -1.31 6.71 -0.77
CA MET A 219 -1.68 5.54 -1.55
C MET A 219 -2.95 4.91 -0.96
N VAL A 220 -3.71 4.19 -1.79
CA VAL A 220 -4.80 3.34 -1.30
C VAL A 220 -4.29 1.92 -1.01
N GLY A 221 -5.07 1.14 -0.27
CA GLY A 221 -4.83 -0.28 -0.10
C GLY A 221 -5.99 -1.02 0.55
N THR A 222 -5.91 -2.34 0.63
CA THR A 222 -7.02 -3.19 1.15
C THR A 222 -6.79 -3.67 2.58
N ASP A 223 -5.54 -3.98 2.92
CA ASP A 223 -5.11 -4.65 4.16
C ASP A 223 -5.84 -5.99 4.37
N SER A 224 -5.44 -7.02 3.62
CA SER A 224 -6.05 -8.35 3.67
C SER A 224 -5.51 -9.21 4.83
N TYR A 225 -5.46 -8.66 6.05
CA TYR A 225 -4.86 -9.32 7.21
C TYR A 225 -5.56 -10.64 7.62
N THR A 226 -6.77 -10.94 7.15
CA THR A 226 -7.39 -12.27 7.25
C THR A 226 -7.75 -12.83 5.87
N PRO A 227 -7.88 -14.16 5.72
CA PRO A 227 -8.26 -14.77 4.44
C PRO A 227 -9.56 -14.22 3.86
N GLU A 228 -10.57 -13.97 4.69
CA GLU A 228 -11.89 -13.49 4.27
C GLU A 228 -11.83 -12.11 3.63
N ARG A 229 -10.76 -11.33 3.85
CA ARG A 229 -10.62 -9.99 3.28
C ARG A 229 -10.22 -10.00 1.81
N TRP A 230 -9.70 -11.12 1.29
CA TRP A 230 -9.36 -11.26 -0.13
C TRP A 230 -10.57 -11.07 -1.05
N ARG A 231 -11.78 -11.47 -0.62
CA ARG A 231 -13.00 -11.25 -1.40
C ARG A 231 -13.37 -9.78 -1.57
N PHE A 232 -12.83 -8.90 -0.73
CA PHE A 232 -13.14 -7.47 -0.73
C PHE A 232 -12.13 -6.61 -1.50
N VAL A 233 -11.07 -7.19 -2.09
CA VAL A 233 -10.07 -6.39 -2.85
C VAL A 233 -10.73 -5.63 -4.00
N ALA A 234 -11.57 -6.31 -4.79
CA ALA A 234 -12.29 -5.67 -5.90
C ALA A 234 -13.26 -4.59 -5.40
N GLU A 235 -13.95 -4.85 -4.29
CA GLU A 235 -14.87 -3.87 -3.69
C GLU A 235 -14.13 -2.64 -3.15
N HIS A 236 -12.99 -2.81 -2.49
CA HIS A 236 -12.16 -1.70 -2.01
C HIS A 236 -11.58 -0.88 -3.16
N ALA A 237 -11.15 -1.52 -4.25
CA ALA A 237 -10.70 -0.82 -5.44
C ALA A 237 -11.83 0.05 -6.04
N GLU A 238 -13.05 -0.49 -6.16
CA GLU A 238 -14.21 0.28 -6.63
C GLU A 238 -14.64 1.38 -5.66
N TRP A 239 -14.63 1.12 -4.35
CA TRP A 239 -14.89 2.13 -3.33
C TRP A 239 -13.88 3.26 -3.40
N SER A 240 -12.60 2.94 -3.60
CA SER A 240 -11.53 3.92 -3.78
C SER A 240 -11.77 4.79 -5.01
N ARG A 241 -12.08 4.18 -6.16
CA ARG A 241 -12.39 4.90 -7.40
C ARG A 241 -13.53 5.90 -7.23
N ARG A 242 -14.58 5.53 -6.47
CA ARG A 242 -15.74 6.40 -6.23
C ARG A 242 -15.36 7.68 -5.51
N TRP A 243 -14.65 7.61 -4.38
CA TRP A 243 -14.28 8.84 -3.66
C TRP A 243 -13.18 9.62 -4.35
N LEU A 244 -12.26 8.95 -5.05
CA LEU A 244 -11.21 9.61 -5.83
C LEU A 244 -11.79 10.45 -6.97
N ALA A 245 -12.96 10.08 -7.51
CA ALA A 245 -13.63 10.84 -8.58
C ALA A 245 -14.07 12.26 -8.15
N ASP A 246 -14.15 12.54 -6.84
CA ASP A 246 -14.46 13.88 -6.32
C ASP A 246 -13.22 14.80 -6.30
N LEU A 247 -12.00 14.24 -6.35
CA LEU A 247 -10.75 15.00 -6.36
C LEU A 247 -10.38 15.47 -7.78
N PRO A 248 -9.55 16.52 -7.94
CA PRO A 248 -8.94 16.83 -9.23
C PRO A 248 -8.25 15.60 -9.81
N ARG A 249 -8.42 15.36 -11.12
CA ARG A 249 -7.97 14.14 -11.79
C ARG A 249 -6.50 13.80 -11.51
N GLU A 250 -5.63 14.81 -11.50
CA GLU A 250 -4.21 14.63 -11.25
C GLU A 250 -3.90 14.14 -9.83
N VAL A 251 -4.65 14.62 -8.83
CA VAL A 251 -4.56 14.17 -7.43
C VAL A 251 -5.11 12.76 -7.33
N ALA A 252 -6.28 12.50 -7.93
CA ALA A 252 -6.88 11.18 -7.95
C ALA A 252 -5.93 10.13 -8.55
N GLU A 253 -5.31 10.40 -9.69
CA GLU A 253 -4.34 9.49 -10.33
C GLU A 253 -3.07 9.28 -9.49
N ARG A 254 -2.61 10.32 -8.77
CA ARG A 254 -1.46 10.18 -7.87
C ARG A 254 -1.75 9.21 -6.73
N ILE A 255 -2.85 9.43 -6.01
CA ILE A 255 -3.25 8.62 -4.88
C ILE A 255 -3.64 7.20 -5.31
N ALA A 256 -4.34 7.09 -6.45
CA ALA A 256 -4.78 5.81 -6.99
C ALA A 256 -3.61 4.89 -7.34
N TRP A 257 -2.60 5.39 -8.05
CA TRP A 257 -1.55 4.51 -8.56
C TRP A 257 -0.18 5.14 -8.85
N LYS A 258 -0.10 6.42 -9.23
CA LYS A 258 1.21 6.98 -9.67
C LYS A 258 2.20 7.07 -8.52
N ASN A 259 1.76 7.35 -7.30
CA ASN A 259 2.65 7.42 -6.13
C ASN A 259 3.28 6.04 -5.87
N GLY A 260 2.47 4.97 -5.80
CA GLY A 260 2.98 3.60 -5.64
C GLY A 260 3.94 3.16 -6.74
N GLU A 261 3.62 3.45 -8.01
CA GLU A 261 4.53 3.17 -9.13
C GLU A 261 5.83 3.97 -9.06
N THR A 262 5.78 5.23 -8.63
CA THR A 262 6.97 6.09 -8.49
C THR A 262 7.90 5.57 -7.40
N LEU A 263 7.33 5.16 -6.26
CA LEU A 263 8.11 4.73 -5.09
C LEU A 263 8.66 3.31 -5.26
N PHE A 264 7.82 2.38 -5.72
CA PHE A 264 8.14 0.95 -5.69
C PHE A 264 8.34 0.32 -7.07
N GLY A 265 7.80 0.94 -8.13
CA GLY A 265 7.70 0.34 -9.46
C GLY A 265 9.03 -0.08 -10.11
N GLN A 266 10.14 0.54 -9.68
CA GLN A 266 11.49 0.27 -10.19
C GLN A 266 12.39 -0.46 -9.19
N MET A 267 11.96 -0.67 -7.94
CA MET A 267 12.81 -1.21 -6.89
C MET A 267 13.27 -2.65 -7.19
N LEU A 268 12.47 -3.42 -7.93
CA LEU A 268 12.78 -4.80 -8.28
C LEU A 268 13.41 -4.95 -9.68
N ARG A 269 13.32 -3.92 -10.52
CA ARG A 269 13.78 -3.94 -11.92
C ARG A 269 15.29 -3.72 -12.05
N LYS A 270 15.94 -3.12 -11.05
CA LYS A 270 17.38 -2.87 -11.08
C LYS A 270 18.17 -4.13 -10.67
N ARG A 271 18.68 -4.85 -11.67
CA ARG A 271 20.11 -5.20 -11.78
C ARG A 271 20.48 -5.18 -13.25
#